data_AF-A0A376TYR8-F1
#
_entry.id   AF-A0A376TYR8-F1
#
_cell.length_a   1.000
_cell.length_b   1.000
_cell.length_c   1.000
_cell.angle_alpha   90.00
_cell.angle_beta   90.00
_cell.angle_gamma   90.00
#
_symmetry.space_group_name_H-M   'P 1'
#
loop_
_entity.id
_entity.type
_entity.pdbx_description
1 polymer ?
#
loop_
_entity_poly.entity_id
_entity_poly.type
_entity_poly.pdbx_seq_one_letter_code
_entity_poly.pdbx_strand_id
1 'polypeptide(L)' 'MDALWANRPHTLIDASGLEVGLPDRQMGNSEVGHVNLGAGRIVYQDLTRLDVEIKDRAFFANPVLTGAVDKAKKRR' A
#
# COMPACT_ATOMS: atom_id res chain seq x y z
N MET A 1 5.52 -12.54 -28.64
CA MET A 1 6.24 -11.60 -27.76
C MET A 1 7.42 -11.02 -28.52
N ASP A 2 8.38 -11.84 -28.96
CA ASP A 2 9.65 -11.41 -29.56
C ASP A 2 9.50 -10.47 -30.76
N ALA A 3 8.61 -10.78 -31.70
CA ALA A 3 8.37 -9.91 -32.86
C ALA A 3 7.78 -8.54 -32.48
N LEU A 4 6.97 -8.45 -31.42
CA LEU A 4 6.46 -7.18 -30.91
C LEU A 4 7.56 -6.43 -30.17
N TRP A 5 8.33 -7.14 -29.35
CA TRP A 5 9.46 -6.58 -28.62
C TRP A 5 10.52 -5.99 -29.57
N ALA A 6 10.84 -6.68 -30.67
CA ALA A 6 11.83 -6.23 -31.65
C ALA A 6 11.35 -5.05 -32.50
N ASN A 7 10.04 -4.97 -32.80
CA ASN A 7 9.53 -4.07 -33.85
C ASN A 7 8.60 -2.96 -33.34
N ARG A 8 8.33 -2.88 -32.03
CA ARG A 8 7.44 -1.86 -31.45
C ARG A 8 8.17 -1.12 -30.32
N PRO A 9 7.89 0.18 -30.12
CA PRO A 9 8.34 0.90 -28.93
C PRO A 9 7.89 0.17 -27.67
N HIS A 10 8.82 -0.04 -26.75
CA HIS A 10 8.56 -0.69 -25.47
C HIS A 10 9.47 -0.07 -24.40
N THR A 11 9.05 -0.20 -23.14
CA THR A 11 9.82 0.24 -21.97
C THR A 11 9.54 -0.70 -20.82
N LEU A 12 10.35 -0.58 -19.76
CA LEU A 12 10.06 -1.18 -18.46
C LEU A 12 9.41 -0.14 -17.55
N ILE A 13 8.64 -0.63 -16.59
CA ILE A 13 8.02 0.14 -15.52
C ILE A 13 8.23 -0.60 -14.19
N ASP A 14 8.30 0.16 -13.10
CA ASP A 14 8.33 -0.42 -11.77
C ASP A 14 6.93 -0.81 -11.31
N ALA A 15 6.80 -2.04 -10.82
CA ALA A 15 5.53 -2.64 -10.40
C ALA A 15 5.59 -3.19 -8.95
N SER A 16 6.55 -2.72 -8.15
CA SER A 16 6.83 -3.17 -6.78
C SER A 16 7.38 -2.02 -5.94
N GLY A 17 7.46 -2.17 -4.62
CA GLY A 17 8.05 -1.16 -3.75
C GLY A 17 7.26 0.16 -3.67
N LEU A 18 7.99 1.24 -3.43
CA LEU A 18 7.43 2.58 -3.20
C LEU A 18 6.72 3.13 -4.44
N GLU A 19 7.17 2.70 -5.62
CA GLU A 19 6.67 3.09 -6.94
C GLU A 19 5.22 2.67 -7.17
N VAL A 20 4.72 1.69 -6.41
CA VAL A 20 3.31 1.25 -6.42
C VAL A 20 2.63 1.40 -5.07
N GLY A 21 3.24 2.13 -4.13
CA GLY A 21 2.67 2.40 -2.81
C GLY A 21 2.81 1.25 -1.81
N LEU A 22 3.78 0.35 -2.02
CA LEU A 22 4.19 -0.67 -1.06
C LEU A 22 5.44 -0.22 -0.27
N PRO A 23 5.72 -0.82 0.89
CA PRO A 23 7.01 -0.70 1.56
C PRO A 23 8.20 -0.97 0.63
N ASP A 24 9.34 -0.35 0.93
CA ASP A 24 10.56 -0.51 0.13
C ASP A 24 10.91 -2.00 -0.07
N ARG A 25 11.29 -2.35 -1.30
CA ARG A 25 11.63 -3.71 -1.75
C ARG A 25 10.52 -4.77 -1.61
N GLN A 26 9.30 -4.40 -1.25
CA GLN A 26 8.20 -5.36 -1.21
C GLN A 26 7.73 -5.70 -2.63
N MET A 27 7.63 -7.00 -2.92
CA MET A 27 7.12 -7.50 -4.20
C MET A 27 5.68 -7.04 -4.44
N GLY A 28 5.40 -6.64 -5.68
CA GLY A 28 4.06 -6.29 -6.13
C GLY A 28 3.09 -7.48 -6.14
N ASN A 29 1.80 -7.18 -6.21
CA ASN A 29 0.75 -8.18 -6.33
C ASN A 29 -0.36 -7.68 -7.27
N SER A 30 -1.29 -8.57 -7.61
CA SER A 30 -2.36 -8.29 -8.56
C SER A 30 -3.22 -7.10 -8.14
N GLU A 31 -3.65 -7.04 -6.89
CA GLU A 31 -4.54 -5.97 -6.40
C GLU A 31 -3.88 -4.59 -6.50
N VAL A 32 -2.65 -4.48 -5.99
CA VAL A 32 -1.84 -3.25 -6.05
C VAL A 32 -1.63 -2.82 -7.50
N GLY A 33 -1.30 -3.77 -8.39
CA GLY A 33 -1.11 -3.48 -9.81
C GLY A 33 -2.37 -2.93 -10.49
N HIS A 34 -3.51 -3.59 -10.30
CA HIS A 34 -4.78 -3.15 -10.90
C HIS A 34 -5.22 -1.78 -10.38
N VAL A 35 -5.03 -1.52 -9.09
CA VAL A 35 -5.39 -0.24 -8.47
C VAL A 35 -4.52 0.91 -9.00
N ASN A 36 -3.19 0.72 -9.09
CA ASN A 36 -2.31 1.76 -9.63
C ASN A 36 -2.60 2.04 -11.12
N LEU A 37 -2.82 1.00 -11.92
CA LEU A 37 -3.19 1.14 -13.34
C LEU A 37 -4.53 1.86 -13.51
N GLY A 38 -5.53 1.51 -12.71
CA GLY A 38 -6.86 2.14 -12.76
C GLY A 38 -6.89 3.56 -12.22
N ALA A 39 -6.05 3.87 -11.22
CA ALA A 39 -6.01 5.19 -10.59
C ALA A 39 -5.15 6.21 -11.35
N GLY A 40 -4.17 5.75 -12.15
CA GLY A 40 -3.23 6.62 -12.84
C GLY A 40 -2.31 7.42 -11.91
N ARG A 41 -2.14 6.95 -10.67
CA ARG A 41 -1.28 7.53 -9.64
C ARG A 41 -0.83 6.46 -8.65
N ILE A 42 0.22 6.75 -7.89
CA ILE A 42 0.67 5.90 -6.78
C ILE A 42 -0.43 5.83 -5.71
N VAL A 43 -0.89 4.62 -5.40
CA VAL A 43 -1.87 4.37 -4.34
C VAL A 43 -1.19 3.67 -3.17
N TYR A 44 -0.88 4.45 -2.13
CA TYR A 44 -0.31 3.93 -0.88
C TYR A 44 -1.24 2.94 -0.22
N GLN A 45 -0.71 1.76 0.06
CA GLN A 45 -1.45 0.69 0.73
C GLN A 45 -1.57 0.97 2.23
N ASP A 46 -2.62 0.41 2.84
CA ASP A 46 -2.90 0.60 4.27
C ASP A 46 -1.73 0.19 5.17
N LEU A 47 -0.88 -0.75 4.73
CA LEU A 47 0.31 -1.15 5.49
C LEU A 47 1.31 0.01 5.64
N THR A 48 1.61 0.72 4.54
CA THR A 48 2.51 1.89 4.58
C THR A 48 1.89 3.02 5.38
N ARG A 49 0.56 3.17 5.31
CA ARG A 49 -0.17 4.15 6.11
C ARG A 49 -0.09 3.82 7.61
N LEU A 50 -0.30 2.56 7.99
CA LEU A 50 -0.17 2.07 9.36
C LEU A 50 1.24 2.30 9.91
N ASP A 51 2.28 2.02 9.13
CA ASP A 51 3.67 2.25 9.56
C ASP A 51 3.94 3.73 9.86
N VAL A 52 3.41 4.63 9.04
CA VAL A 52 3.48 6.09 9.29
C VAL A 52 2.71 6.46 10.57
N GLU A 53 1.46 6.01 10.69
CA GLU A 53 0.59 6.30 11.85
C GLU A 53 1.14 5.72 13.17
N ILE A 54 1.91 4.62 13.13
CA ILE A 54 2.58 4.07 14.31
C ILE A 54 3.78 4.93 14.68
N LYS A 55 4.58 5.34 13.68
CA LYS A 55 5.79 6.13 13.88
C LYS A 55 5.50 7.54 14.41
N ASP A 56 4.45 8.18 13.92
CA ASP A 56 4.00 9.50 14.37
C ASP A 56 3.14 9.46 15.65
N ARG A 57 2.85 8.25 16.14
CA ARG A 57 2.00 7.93 17.31
C ARG A 57 0.51 8.26 17.14
N ALA A 58 0.04 8.64 15.96
CA ALA A 58 -1.38 8.87 15.69
C ALA A 58 -2.21 7.59 15.83
N PHE A 59 -1.62 6.43 15.52
CA PHE A 59 -2.24 5.11 15.67
C PHE A 59 -2.75 4.87 17.10
N PHE A 60 -2.00 5.30 18.12
CA PHE A 60 -2.35 5.10 19.53
C PHE A 60 -3.48 6.02 20.02
N ALA A 61 -3.78 7.07 19.28
CA ALA A 61 -4.88 8.00 19.56
C ALA A 61 -6.16 7.68 18.75
N ASN A 62 -6.14 6.62 17.92
CA ASN A 62 -7.26 6.26 17.08
C ASN A 62 -8.51 5.94 17.93
N PRO A 63 -9.61 6.73 17.83
CA PRO A 63 -10.78 6.59 18.71
C PRO A 63 -11.51 5.25 18.54
N VAL A 64 -11.39 4.61 17.37
CA VAL A 64 -11.97 3.28 17.13
C VAL A 64 -11.21 2.24 17.93
N LEU A 65 -9.87 2.30 17.90
CA LEU A 65 -9.02 1.34 18.61
C LEU A 65 -9.10 1.54 20.13
N THR A 66 -8.95 2.78 20.60
CA THR A 66 -9.02 3.10 22.04
C THR A 66 -10.40 2.81 22.61
N GLY A 67 -11.47 3.15 21.88
CA GLY A 67 -12.84 2.85 22.27
C GLY A 67 -13.11 1.34 22.41
N ALA A 68 -12.54 0.52 21.53
CA ALA A 68 -12.65 -0.94 21.62
C ALA A 68 -11.95 -1.50 22.87
N VAL A 69 -10.73 -1.04 23.16
CA VAL A 69 -9.97 -1.43 24.36
C VAL A 69 -10.67 -0.98 25.64
N ASP A 70 -11.17 0.25 25.69
CA ASP A 70 -11.89 0.78 26.85
C ASP A 70 -13.18 0.01 27.13
N LYS A 71 -13.90 -0.37 26.08
CA LYS A 71 -15.11 -1.20 26.21
C LYS A 71 -14.79 -2.60 26.74
N ALA A 72 -13.68 -3.20 26.32
CA ALA A 72 -13.22 -4.48 26.84
C ALA A 72 -12.80 -4.37 28.32
N LYS A 73 -12.08 -3.31 28.70
CA LYS A 73 -11.69 -3.05 30.10
C LYS A 73 -12.90 -2.86 31.03
N LYS A 74 -13.96 -2.18 30.57
CA LYS A 74 -15.20 -1.95 31.35
C LYS A 74 -16.05 -3.22 31.54
N ARG A 75 -15.78 -4.28 30.77
CA ARG A 75 -16.50 -5.57 30.86
C ARG A 75 -15.81 -6.59 31.78
N ARG A 76 -14.76 -6.17 32.49
CA ARG A 76 -14.01 -6.96 33.46
C ARG A 76 -14.29 -6.46 34.86
#